data_AF-A0A832SSX4-F1
#
_entry.id   AF-A0A832SSX4-F1
#
_cell.length_a   1.000
_cell.length_b   1.000
_cell.length_c   1.000
_cell.angle_alpha   90.00
_cell.angle_beta   90.00
_cell.angle_gamma   90.00
#
_symmetry.space_group_name_H-M   'P 1'
#
loop_
_entity.id
_entity.type
_entity.pdbx_description
1 polymer ?
#
loop_
_entity_poly.entity_id
_entity_poly.type
_entity_poly.pdbx_seq_one_letter_code
_entity_poly.pdbx_strand_id
1 'polypeptide(L)' 'MQVILRQLGDCSIRRAAPSDLISVMEINLKTLPEHYSDYFYESLLKELPEAFLVAEIDGKI' A
#
# COMPACT_ATOMS: atom_id res chain seq x y z
N MET A 1 6.78 -12.45 -7.43
CA MET A 1 7.36 -12.67 -6.09
C MET A 1 7.55 -11.30 -5.47
N GLN A 2 6.76 -10.93 -4.46
CA GLN A 2 6.90 -9.63 -3.79
C GLN A 2 8.12 -9.65 -2.89
N VAL A 3 8.88 -8.55 -2.88
CA VAL A 3 10.08 -8.44 -2.06
C VAL A 3 9.68 -7.86 -0.70
N ILE A 4 9.78 -8.67 0.35
CA ILE A 4 9.67 -8.21 1.74
C ILE A 4 10.93 -7.40 2.03
N LEU A 5 10.75 -6.13 2.39
CA LEU A 5 11.84 -5.22 2.74
C LEU A 5 12.21 -5.36 4.22
N ARG A 6 11.23 -5.67 5.09
CA ARG A 6 11.44 -5.85 6.52
C ARG A 6 10.35 -6.70 7.15
N GLN A 7 10.71 -7.53 8.14
CA GLN A 7 9.77 -8.25 9.01
C GLN A 7 9.78 -7.64 10.42
N LEU A 8 8.60 -7.47 11.01
CA LEU A 8 8.35 -6.93 12.35
C LEU A 8 7.32 -7.81 13.07
N GLY A 9 7.79 -8.88 13.72
CA GLY A 9 6.89 -9.91 14.26
C GLY A 9 6.05 -10.52 13.14
N ASP A 10 4.73 -10.44 13.26
CA ASP A 10 3.77 -10.94 12.27
C ASP A 10 3.50 -9.94 11.12
N CYS A 11 4.08 -8.74 11.20
CA CYS A 11 3.94 -7.71 10.19
C CYS A 11 5.09 -7.74 9.17
N SER A 12 4.76 -7.81 7.89
CA SER A 12 5.71 -7.72 6.78
C SER A 12 5.59 -6.36 6.08
N ILE A 13 6.70 -5.63 5.98
CA ILE A 13 6.79 -4.41 5.19
C ILE A 13 7.31 -4.76 3.81
N ARG A 14 6.55 -4.41 2.78
CA ARG A 14 6.89 -4.71 1.37
C ARG A 14 6.48 -3.57 0.46
N ARG A 15 7.00 -3.60 -0.78
CA ARG A 15 6.50 -2.71 -1.84
C ARG A 15 5.04 -3.07 -2.16
N ALA A 16 4.23 -2.06 -2.39
CA ALA A 16 2.85 -2.22 -2.84
C ALA A 16 2.82 -2.84 -4.25
N ALA A 17 1.78 -3.61 -4.52
CA ALA A 17 1.41 -4.10 -5.83
C ALA A 17 0.06 -3.50 -6.24
N PRO A 18 -0.30 -3.54 -7.54
CA PRO A 18 -1.59 -3.01 -8.00
C PRO A 18 -2.80 -3.62 -7.28
N SER A 19 -2.71 -4.88 -6.85
CA SER A 19 -3.75 -5.57 -6.08
C SER A 19 -4.02 -4.96 -4.71
N ASP A 20 -3.07 -4.20 -4.16
CA ASP A 20 -3.16 -3.58 -2.83
C ASP A 20 -3.90 -2.24 -2.86
N LEU A 21 -4.08 -1.63 -4.05
CA LEU A 21 -4.59 -0.25 -4.17
C LEU A 21 -5.98 -0.08 -3.57
N ILE A 22 -6.87 -1.06 -3.76
CA ILE A 22 -8.23 -1.01 -3.19
C ILE A 22 -8.16 -0.92 -1.67
N SER A 23 -7.36 -1.77 -1.01
CA SER A 23 -7.18 -1.74 0.44
C SER A 23 -6.54 -0.44 0.93
N VAL A 24 -5.53 0.07 0.22
CA VAL A 24 -4.90 1.36 0.55
C VAL A 24 -5.90 2.51 0.47
N MET A 25 -6.71 2.55 -0.59
CA MET A 25 -7.74 3.57 -0.77
C MET A 25 -8.81 3.50 0.32
N GLU A 26 -9.26 2.29 0.68
CA GLU A 26 -10.22 2.11 1.77
C GLU A 26 -9.69 2.58 3.13
N ILE A 27 -8.41 2.31 3.42
CA ILE A 27 -7.74 2.78 4.64
C ILE A 27 -7.69 4.31 4.61
N ASN A 28 -7.12 4.89 3.55
CA ASN A 28 -6.95 6.33 3.43
C ASN A 28 -8.27 7.09 3.52
N LEU A 29 -9.35 6.58 2.90
CA LEU A 29 -10.68 7.19 2.99
C LEU A 29 -11.23 7.21 4.42
N LYS A 30 -10.88 6.23 5.25
CA LYS A 30 -11.30 6.14 6.66
C LYS A 30 -10.42 6.97 7.59
N THR A 31 -9.14 7.15 7.25
CA THR A 31 -8.15 7.72 8.18
C THR A 31 -7.69 9.12 7.83
N LEU A 32 -7.85 9.56 6.57
CA LEU A 32 -7.48 10.88 6.10
C LEU A 32 -8.73 11.70 5.78
N PRO A 33 -8.76 13.01 6.10
CA PRO A 33 -9.84 13.89 5.68
C PRO A 33 -9.81 14.21 4.18
N GLU A 34 -8.68 13.97 3.49
CA GLU A 34 -8.52 14.21 2.06
C GLU A 34 -9.13 13.09 1.20
N HIS A 35 -9.84 13.51 0.14
CA HIS A 35 -10.36 12.61 -0.88
C HIS A 35 -9.48 12.65 -2.14
N TYR A 36 -8.59 11.66 -2.27
CA TYR A 36 -7.79 11.45 -3.46
C TYR A 36 -8.55 10.63 -4.51
N SER A 37 -8.32 10.90 -5.78
CA SER A 37 -8.87 10.08 -6.86
C SER A 37 -8.12 8.76 -7.03
N ASP A 38 -8.77 7.76 -7.60
CA ASP A 38 -8.17 6.45 -7.90
C ASP A 38 -6.88 6.60 -8.73
N TYR A 39 -6.90 7.50 -9.72
CA TYR A 39 -5.76 7.81 -10.58
C TYR A 39 -4.53 8.31 -9.80
N PHE A 40 -4.71 9.02 -8.69
CA PHE A 40 -3.59 9.50 -7.87
C PHE A 40 -2.78 8.34 -7.28
N TYR A 41 -3.47 7.30 -6.82
CA TYR A 41 -2.81 6.12 -6.25
C TYR A 41 -2.10 5.30 -7.34
N GLU A 42 -2.75 5.14 -8.50
CA GLU A 42 -2.15 4.46 -9.64
C GLU A 42 -0.90 5.20 -10.16
N SER A 43 -0.96 6.53 -10.27
CA SER A 43 0.19 7.33 -10.70
C SER A 43 1.32 7.26 -9.69
N LEU A 44 1.01 7.35 -8.39
CA LEU A 44 2.02 7.26 -7.32
C LEU A 44 2.71 5.88 -7.32
N LEU A 45 1.95 4.80 -7.48
CA LEU A 45 2.50 3.44 -7.56
C LEU A 45 3.39 3.27 -8.80
N LYS A 46 3.02 3.88 -9.92
CA LYS A 46 3.78 3.81 -11.18
C LYS A 46 5.06 4.66 -11.14
N GLU A 47 4.98 5.87 -10.61
CA GLU A 47 6.08 6.85 -10.62
C GLU A 47 7.08 6.60 -9.50
N LEU A 48 6.62 6.17 -8.32
CA LEU A 48 7.44 5.97 -7.12
C LEU A 48 7.23 4.57 -6.49
N PRO A 49 7.36 3.47 -7.25
CA PRO A 49 7.06 2.11 -6.77
C PRO A 49 7.94 1.67 -5.60
N GLU A 50 9.15 2.24 -5.46
CA GLU A 50 10.07 1.88 -4.38
C GLU A 50 9.70 2.54 -3.04
N ALA A 51 9.03 3.70 -3.11
CA ALA A 51 8.59 4.46 -1.95
C ALA A 51 7.15 4.09 -1.51
N PHE A 52 6.38 3.46 -2.40
CA PHE A 52 5.04 3.00 -2.08
C PHE A 52 5.10 1.68 -1.31
N LEU A 53 5.12 1.78 0.02
CA LEU A 53 5.20 0.63 0.91
C LEU A 53 3.84 0.34 1.56
N VAL A 54 3.62 -0.94 1.86
CA VAL A 54 2.50 -1.42 2.65
C VAL A 54 3.01 -2.29 3.79
N ALA A 55 2.26 -2.29 4.89
CA ALA A 55 2.40 -3.23 5.98
C ALA A 55 1.34 -4.32 5.81
N GLU A 56 1.72 -5.58 5.89
CA GLU A 56 0.81 -6.72 5.76
C GLU A 56 0.91 -7.61 6.99
N ILE A 57 -0.24 -7.95 7.57
CA ILE A 57 -0.42 -8.91 8.67
C ILE A 57 -1.47 -9.92 8.21
N ASP A 58 -1.16 -11.23 8.27
CA ASP A 58 -2.08 -12.32 7.91
C ASP A 58 -2.75 -12.15 6.52
N GLY A 59 -2.00 -11.67 5.52
CA GLY A 59 -2.52 -11.47 4.16
C GLY A 59 -3.39 -10.22 3.99
N LYS A 60 -3.42 -9.32 4.99
CA LYS A 60 -4.21 -8.08 4.96
C LYS A 60 -3.33 -6.87 5.22
N ILE A 61 -3.64 -5.79 4.51
CA ILE A 61 -3.08 -4.45 4.71
C ILE A 61 -3.99 -3.68 5.66
#